data_AF-A0A651HGW8-F1
#
_entry.id   AF-A0A651HGW8-F1
#
_cell.length_a   1.000
_cell.length_b   1.000
_cell.length_c   1.000
_cell.angle_alpha   90.00
_cell.angle_beta   90.00
_cell.angle_gamma   90.00
#
_symmetry.space_group_name_H-M   'P 1'
#
loop_
_entity.id
_entity.type
_entity.pdbx_description
1 polymer ?
#
loop_
_entity_poly.entity_id
_entity_poly.type
_entity_poly.pdbx_seq_one_letter_code
_entity_poly.pdbx_strand_id
1 'polypeptide(L)'
;MSIGRIILILYVILLAAVCVACGTVVWQNHRAYVVQQEREEVARAELARMEQRLAESEDRLARLHNDPEFIEREIRKHLRYARPDEAIFRFED
;
A
#
# COMPACT_ATOMS: atom_id res chain seq x y z
N MET A 1 -6.82 -3.59 64.59
CA MET A 1 -6.32 -4.52 63.56
C MET A 1 -4.83 -4.72 63.77
N SER A 2 -4.33 -5.96 63.77
CA SER A 2 -2.88 -6.20 63.85
C SER A 2 -2.18 -5.64 62.61
N ILE A 3 -1.04 -4.96 62.81
CA ILE A 3 -0.26 -4.29 61.75
C ILE A 3 -0.01 -5.23 60.55
N GLY A 4 0.21 -6.52 60.79
CA GLY A 4 0.38 -7.52 59.73
C GLY A 4 -0.83 -7.68 58.80
N ARG A 5 -2.07 -7.51 59.29
CA ARG A 5 -3.27 -7.54 58.44
C ARG A 5 -3.34 -6.34 57.51
N ILE A 6 -2.89 -5.17 57.96
CA ILE A 6 -2.88 -3.94 57.15
C ILE A 6 -1.86 -4.08 56.01
N ILE A 7 -0.66 -4.60 56.32
CA ILE A 7 0.39 -4.84 55.32
C ILE A 7 -0.08 -5.83 54.26
N LEU A 8 -0.74 -6.93 54.67
CA LEU A 8 -1.25 -7.93 53.75
C LEU A 8 -2.33 -7.37 52.81
N ILE A 9 -3.25 -6.55 53.33
CA ILE A 9 -4.27 -5.88 52.50
C ILE A 9 -3.62 -4.95 51.48
N LEU A 10 -2.60 -4.18 51.90
CA LEU A 10 -1.84 -3.30 51.01
C LEU A 10 -1.16 -4.07 49.87
N TYR A 11 -0.54 -5.22 50.17
CA TYR A 11 0.07 -6.08 49.14
C TYR A 11 -0.95 -6.66 48.17
N VAL A 12 -2.12 -7.09 48.66
CA VAL A 12 -3.18 -7.62 47.80
C VAL A 12 -3.71 -6.55 46.87
N ILE A 13 -3.91 -5.31 47.35
CA ILE A 13 -4.33 -4.18 46.52
C ILE A 13 -3.28 -3.85 45.47
N LEU A 14 -2.00 -3.81 45.85
CA LEU A 14 -0.90 -3.55 44.93
C LEU A 14 -0.87 -4.62 43.82
N LEU A 15 -0.97 -5.90 44.19
CA LEU A 15 -0.95 -7.00 43.24
C LEU A 15 -2.15 -6.97 42.31
N ALA A 16 -3.34 -6.69 42.83
CA ALA A 16 -4.55 -6.52 42.02
C ALA A 16 -4.39 -5.37 41.01
N ALA A 17 -3.81 -4.24 41.41
CA ALA A 17 -3.55 -3.11 40.52
C ALA A 17 -2.60 -3.50 39.37
N VAL A 18 -1.53 -4.26 39.67
CA VAL A 18 -0.59 -4.76 38.66
C VAL A 18 -1.27 -5.73 37.69
N CYS A 19 -2.08 -6.66 38.21
CA CYS A 19 -2.83 -7.61 37.37
C CYS A 19 -3.80 -6.88 36.42
N VAL A 20 -4.52 -5.87 36.90
CA VAL A 20 -5.42 -5.06 36.06
C VAL A 20 -4.64 -4.27 35.01
N ALA A 21 -3.51 -3.66 35.38
CA ALA A 21 -2.67 -2.94 34.43
C ALA A 21 -2.12 -3.87 33.32
N CYS A 22 -1.60 -5.04 33.68
CA CYS A 22 -1.14 -6.01 32.69
C CYS A 22 -2.29 -6.53 31.81
N GLY A 23 -3.44 -6.84 32.40
CA GLY A 23 -4.61 -7.31 31.66
C GLY A 23 -5.09 -6.30 30.60
N THR A 24 -5.12 -5.02 30.94
CA THR A 24 -5.55 -3.97 30.01
C THR A 24 -4.58 -3.76 28.84
N VAL A 25 -3.26 -3.83 29.08
CA VAL A 25 -2.24 -3.73 28.03
C VAL A 25 -2.30 -4.93 27.08
N VAL A 26 -2.41 -6.14 27.62
CA VAL A 26 -2.51 -7.36 26.80
C VAL A 26 -3.76 -7.33 25.92
N TRP A 27 -4.90 -6.91 26.48
CA TRP A 27 -6.15 -6.81 25.72
C TRP A 27 -6.05 -5.79 24.58
N GLN A 28 -5.47 -4.61 24.83
CA GLN A 28 -5.30 -3.58 23.82
C GLN A 28 -4.34 -4.03 22.70
N ASN A 29 -3.21 -4.64 23.08
CA ASN A 29 -2.22 -5.12 22.11
C ASN A 29 -2.76 -6.23 21.22
N HIS A 30 -3.60 -7.13 21.76
CA HIS A 30 -4.19 -8.19 20.94
C HIS A 30 -5.12 -7.64 19.85
N ARG A 31 -5.92 -6.61 20.17
CA ARG A 31 -6.77 -5.95 19.16
C ARG A 31 -5.94 -5.21 18.11
N ALA A 32 -4.86 -4.55 18.52
CA ALA A 32 -3.96 -3.86 17.59
C ALA A 32 -3.28 -4.85 16.63
N TYR A 33 -2.89 -6.02 17.14
CA TYR A 33 -2.25 -7.06 16.34
C TYR A 33 -3.17 -7.61 15.24
N VAL A 34 -4.43 -7.91 15.56
CA VAL A 34 -5.40 -8.41 14.58
C VAL A 34 -5.67 -7.39 13.47
N VAL A 35 -5.89 -6.12 13.82
CA VAL A 35 -6.11 -5.05 12.84
C VAL A 35 -4.88 -4.84 11.94
N GLN A 36 -3.68 -5.04 12.48
CA GLN A 36 -2.44 -4.91 11.71
C GLN A 36 -2.29 -6.06 10.71
N GLN A 37 -2.66 -7.29 11.07
CA GLN A 37 -2.65 -8.43 10.15
C GLN A 37 -3.60 -8.24 8.96
N GLU A 38 -4.84 -7.77 9.20
CA GLU A 38 -5.78 -7.49 8.11
C GLU A 38 -5.22 -6.43 7.14
N ARG A 39 -4.55 -5.41 7.65
CA ARG A 39 -3.89 -4.38 6.83
C ARG A 39 -2.72 -4.94 6.02
N GLU A 40 -1.93 -5.83 6.59
CA GLU A 40 -0.84 -6.48 5.87
C GLU A 40 -1.35 -7.34 4.72
N GLU A 41 -2.43 -8.10 4.91
CA GLU A 41 -3.01 -8.92 3.85
C GLU A 41 -3.56 -8.06 2.70
N VAL A 42 -4.28 -6.99 3.02
CA VAL A 42 -4.78 -6.04 2.02
C VAL A 42 -3.64 -5.38 1.26
N ALA A 43 -2.62 -4.90 1.97
CA ALA A 43 -1.46 -4.27 1.34
C ALA A 43 -0.69 -5.25 0.43
N ARG A 44 -0.51 -6.51 0.85
CA ARG A 44 0.11 -7.55 0.01
C ARG A 44 -0.72 -7.85 -1.24
N ALA A 45 -2.05 -7.90 -1.12
CA ALA A 45 -2.93 -8.12 -2.26
C ALA A 45 -2.88 -6.94 -3.25
N GLU A 46 -2.82 -5.71 -2.75
CA GLU A 46 -2.63 -4.52 -3.60
C GLU A 46 -1.27 -4.52 -4.29
N LEU A 47 -0.21 -4.87 -3.57
CA LEU A 47 1.15 -4.93 -4.11
C LEU A 47 1.23 -5.95 -5.25
N ALA A 48 0.69 -7.15 -5.05
CA ALA A 48 0.61 -8.17 -6.10
C ALA A 48 -0.18 -7.70 -7.34
N ARG A 49 -1.27 -6.95 -7.15
CA ARG A 49 -2.04 -6.37 -8.27
C ARG A 49 -1.25 -5.30 -9.02
N MET A 50 -0.48 -4.47 -8.32
CA MET A 50 0.35 -3.45 -8.95
C MET A 50 1.52 -4.07 -9.71
N GLU A 51 2.17 -5.10 -9.15
CA GLU A 51 3.22 -5.85 -9.82
C GLU A 51 2.72 -6.51 -11.12
N GLN A 52 1.52 -7.09 -11.11
CA GLN A 52 0.91 -7.63 -12.33
C GLN A 52 0.67 -6.54 -13.39
N ARG A 53 0.12 -5.39 -13.00
CA ARG A 53 -0.09 -4.26 -13.92
C ARG A 53 1.21 -3.69 -14.46
N LEU A 54 2.27 -3.70 -13.64
CA LEU A 54 3.59 -3.27 -14.04
C LEU A 54 4.16 -4.24 -15.08
N ALA A 55 4.12 -5.55 -14.81
CA ALA A 55 4.58 -6.57 -15.75
C ALA A 55 3.83 -6.52 -17.09
N GLU A 56 2.51 -6.32 -17.08
CA GLU A 56 1.73 -6.11 -18.32
C GLU A 56 2.15 -4.84 -19.08
N SER A 57 2.52 -3.79 -18.36
CA SER A 57 2.94 -2.52 -18.96
C SER A 57 4.36 -2.60 -19.49
N GLU A 58 5.26 -3.27 -18.78
CA GLU A 58 6.62 -3.56 -19.21
C GLU A 58 6.64 -4.47 -20.45
N ASP A 59 5.79 -5.49 -20.51
CA ASP A 59 5.65 -6.33 -21.69
C ASP A 59 5.09 -5.56 -22.89
N ARG A 60 4.12 -4.65 -22.67
CA ARG A 60 3.67 -3.71 -23.71
C ARG A 60 4.79 -2.77 -24.16
N LEU A 61 5.57 -2.21 -23.24
CA LEU A 61 6.69 -1.32 -23.52
C LEU A 61 7.83 -2.06 -24.23
N ALA A 62 8.15 -3.29 -23.83
CA ALA A 62 9.16 -4.12 -24.48
C ALA A 62 8.76 -4.47 -25.91
N ARG A 63 7.47 -4.72 -26.16
CA ARG A 63 6.95 -4.86 -27.54
C ARG A 63 7.01 -3.55 -28.33
N LEU A 64 6.71 -2.41 -27.71
CA LEU A 64 6.80 -1.08 -28.35
C LEU A 64 8.25 -0.67 -28.65
N HIS A 65 9.20 -1.05 -27.81
CA HIS A 65 10.62 -0.70 -27.94
C HIS A 65 11.32 -1.43 -29.09
N ASN A 66 10.76 -2.56 -29.54
CA ASN A 66 11.33 -3.36 -30.63
C ASN A 66 10.89 -2.91 -32.04
N ASP A 67 10.03 -1.90 -32.18
CA ASP A 67 9.63 -1.36 -33.48
C ASP A 67 9.61 0.19 -33.51
N PRO A 68 10.78 0.84 -33.71
CA PRO A 68 10.90 2.30 -33.74
C PRO A 68 10.05 2.97 -34.84
N GLU A 69 9.63 2.24 -35.88
CA GLU A 69 8.75 2.78 -36.93
C GLU A 69 7.29 2.97 -36.48
N PHE A 70 6.89 2.35 -35.36
CA PHE A 70 5.54 2.47 -34.83
C PHE A 70 5.37 3.73 -33.96
N ILE A 71 6.35 4.01 -33.09
CA ILE A 71 6.37 5.21 -32.24
C ILE A 71 6.42 6.49 -33.09
N GLU A 72 7.20 6.49 -34.18
CA GLU A 72 7.26 7.64 -35.09
C GLU A 72 5.91 7.93 -35.76
N ARG A 73 5.16 6.88 -36.13
CA ARG A 73 3.82 7.00 -36.75
C ARG A 73 2.78 7.56 -35.79
N GLU A 74 2.84 7.18 -34.52
CA GLU A 74 1.84 7.56 -33.52
C GLU A 74 2.08 8.98 -33.00
N ILE A 75 3.36 9.35 -32.81
CA ILE A 75 3.78 10.75 -32.58
C ILE A 75 3.37 11.62 -33.79
N ARG A 76 3.49 11.14 -35.03
CA ARG A 76 3.08 11.87 -36.24
C ARG A 76 1.59 12.21 -36.24
N LYS A 77 0.73 11.26 -35.83
CA LYS A 77 -0.72 11.44 -35.75
C LYS A 77 -1.13 12.39 -34.63
N HIS A 78 -0.50 12.31 -33.46
CA HIS A 78 -0.88 13.15 -32.31
C HIS A 78 -0.25 14.55 -32.32
N LEU A 79 1.00 14.70 -32.77
CA LEU A 79 1.66 16.01 -32.86
C LEU A 79 1.38 16.76 -34.18
N ARG A 80 0.68 16.16 -35.15
CA ARG A 80 0.52 16.70 -36.53
C ARG A 80 1.87 17.15 -37.12
N TYR A 81 2.92 16.38 -36.86
CA TYR A 81 4.26 16.70 -37.32
C TYR A 81 4.45 16.12 -38.73
N ALA A 82 4.82 16.94 -39.71
CA ALA A 82 5.15 16.48 -41.07
C ALA A 82 6.67 16.45 -41.25
N ARG A 83 7.19 15.54 -42.08
CA ARG A 83 8.56 15.67 -42.58
C ARG A 83 8.66 16.90 -43.49
N PRO A 84 9.86 17.46 -43.74
CA PRO A 84 10.04 18.68 -44.54
C PRO A 84 9.44 18.60 -45.96
N ASP A 85 9.14 17.39 -46.44
CA ASP A 85 8.65 17.04 -47.77
C ASP A 85 7.17 16.62 -47.82
N GLU A 86 6.41 16.66 -46.71
CA GLU A 86 4.97 16.31 -46.69
C GLU A 86 4.07 17.47 -46.25
N ALA A 87 2.93 17.64 -46.94
CA ALA A 87 1.92 18.66 -46.64
C ALA A 87 0.71 18.04 -45.92
N ILE A 88 0.40 18.53 -44.70
CA ILE A 88 -0.79 18.12 -43.95
C ILE A 88 -1.95 19.07 -44.27
N PHE A 89 -2.96 18.58 -44.96
CA PHE A 89 -4.22 19.32 -45.17
C PHE A 89 -5.15 19.13 -43.96
N ARG A 90 -5.42 20.21 -43.22
CA ARG A 90 -6.49 20.28 -42.22
C ARG A 90 -7.69 20.92 -42.90
N PHE A 91 -8.76 20.15 -43.10
CA PHE A 91 -10.05 20.70 -43.48
C PHE A 91 -10.81 21.06 -42.20
N GLU A 92 -11.40 22.25 -42.19
CA GLU A 92 -12.25 22.79 -41.12
C GLU A 92 -13.69 22.62 -41.61
N ASP A 93 -14.53 21.96 -40.81
CA ASP A 93 -15.98 21.88 -41.07
C ASP A 93 -16.65 23.23 -40.78
#